data_AF-W7BIC8-F1
#
_entry.id   AF-W7BIC8-F1
#
_cell.length_a   1.000
_cell.length_b   1.000
_cell.length_c   1.000
_cell.angle_alpha   90.00
_cell.angle_beta   90.00
_cell.angle_gamma   90.00
#
_symmetry.space_group_name_H-M   'P 1'
#
loop_
_entity.id
_entity.type
_entity.pdbx_description
1 polymer ?
#
loop_
_entity_poly.entity_id
_entity_poly.type
_entity_poly.pdbx_seq_one_letter_code
_entity_poly.pdbx_strand_id
1 'polypeptide(L)'
;MAKGTIQLTTGEELAIDTKIIALTLFKLQHEKVIDGSFLKLLTMTGNQADVDMNLDVFSAMRSVYVAYRQANPVQYISFNAFMEQYEFDYEEVMEIYTAILQKESSSNLAKSFEKKTQAKGKPHDFHAMTSTV
;
A
#
# COMPACT_ATOMS: atom_id res chain seq x y z
N MET A 1 -22.36 15.48 -3.20
CA MET A 1 -23.76 15.30 -3.61
C MET A 1 -24.17 13.95 -3.06
N ALA A 2 -25.10 13.90 -2.09
CA ALA A 2 -25.58 12.63 -1.53
C ALA A 2 -26.23 11.77 -2.63
N LYS A 3 -25.95 10.46 -2.64
CA LYS A 3 -26.39 9.54 -3.69
C LYS A 3 -27.76 8.92 -3.42
N GLY A 4 -28.33 9.13 -2.22
CA GLY A 4 -29.69 8.73 -1.87
C GLY A 4 -30.04 9.05 -0.43
N THR A 5 -31.20 8.57 0.01
CA THR A 5 -31.66 8.63 1.41
C THR A 5 -32.16 7.26 1.87
N ILE A 6 -32.09 7.00 3.17
CA ILE A 6 -32.74 5.85 3.83
C ILE A 6 -33.71 6.32 4.89
N GLN A 7 -34.76 5.54 5.14
CA GLN A 7 -35.66 5.79 6.24
C GLN A 7 -35.42 4.80 7.38
N LEU A 8 -35.32 5.33 8.59
CA LEU A 8 -35.25 4.56 9.81
C LEU A 8 -36.66 4.11 10.25
N THR A 9 -36.74 3.07 11.08
CA THR A 9 -38.00 2.60 11.67
C THR A 9 -38.66 3.64 12.59
N THR A 10 -37.90 4.66 13.01
CA THR A 10 -38.38 5.84 13.74
C THR A 10 -39.11 6.85 12.86
N GLY A 11 -39.07 6.70 11.52
CA GLY A 11 -39.59 7.66 10.55
C GLY A 11 -38.61 8.77 10.16
N GLU A 12 -37.39 8.75 10.70
CA GLU A 12 -36.32 9.70 10.33
C GLU A 12 -35.72 9.34 8.97
N GLU A 13 -35.45 10.36 8.14
CA GLU A 13 -34.80 10.21 6.84
C GLU A 13 -33.34 10.68 6.92
N LEU A 14 -32.41 9.80 6.55
CA LEU A 14 -30.97 10.05 6.58
C LEU A 14 -30.39 10.08 5.17
N ALA A 15 -29.55 11.08 4.89
CA ALA A 15 -28.78 11.13 3.65
C ALA A 15 -27.65 10.09 3.65
N ILE A 16 -27.43 9.46 2.49
CA ILE A 16 -26.35 8.51 2.27
C ILE A 16 -25.42 9.01 1.15
N ASP A 17 -24.13 8.83 1.37
CA ASP A 17 -23.10 8.90 0.34
C ASP A 17 -22.53 7.50 0.10
N THR A 18 -22.28 7.15 -1.16
CA THR A 18 -21.59 5.89 -1.50
C THR A 18 -20.08 6.07 -1.59
N LYS A 19 -19.60 7.31 -1.52
CA LYS A 19 -18.17 7.61 -1.49
C LYS A 19 -17.62 7.24 -0.13
N ILE A 20 -16.62 6.37 -0.14
CA ILE A 20 -16.00 5.91 1.10
C ILE A 20 -14.82 6.83 1.38
N ILE A 21 -14.92 7.64 2.44
CA ILE A 21 -13.79 8.43 2.91
C ILE A 21 -12.84 7.52 3.68
N ALA A 22 -11.55 7.56 3.35
CA ALA A 22 -10.53 6.72 3.93
C ALA A 22 -10.47 6.80 5.47
N LEU A 23 -10.56 8.01 6.03
CA LEU A 23 -10.59 8.19 7.49
C LEU A 23 -11.80 7.52 8.15
N THR A 24 -12.94 7.46 7.46
CA THR A 24 -14.14 6.77 7.97
C THR A 24 -13.87 5.28 8.14
N LEU A 25 -13.17 4.63 7.21
CA LEU A 25 -12.78 3.22 7.36
C LEU A 25 -11.90 2.99 8.59
N PHE A 26 -10.90 3.85 8.82
CA PHE A 26 -10.04 3.75 10.02
C PHE A 26 -10.82 3.92 11.32
N LYS A 27 -11.75 4.89 11.36
CA LYS A 27 -12.61 5.12 12.53
C LYS A 27 -13.50 3.91 12.82
N LEU A 28 -14.18 3.39 11.80
CA LEU A 28 -15.06 2.22 11.94
C LEU A 28 -14.30 0.95 12.32
N GLN A 29 -13.06 0.78 11.85
CA GLN A 29 -12.19 -0.32 12.30
C GLN A 29 -11.85 -0.18 13.79
N HIS A 30 -11.47 1.03 14.22
CA HIS A 30 -11.13 1.30 15.62
C HIS A 30 -12.35 1.13 16.54
N GLU A 31 -13.53 1.54 16.08
CA GLU A 31 -14.82 1.34 16.73
C GLU A 31 -15.30 -0.13 16.71
N LYS A 32 -14.56 -1.02 16.02
CA LYS A 32 -14.87 -2.44 15.84
C LYS A 32 -16.21 -2.68 15.12
N VAL A 33 -16.65 -1.71 14.32
CA VAL A 33 -17.84 -1.81 13.47
C VAL A 33 -17.52 -2.61 12.21
N ILE A 34 -16.31 -2.46 11.67
CA ILE A 34 -15.80 -3.22 10.53
C ILE A 34 -14.49 -3.90 10.87
N ASP A 35 -14.20 -5.00 10.18
CA ASP A 35 -12.96 -5.77 10.32
C ASP A 35 -12.34 -6.11 8.96
N GLY A 36 -11.26 -6.89 8.97
CA GLY A 36 -10.60 -7.33 7.74
C GLY A 36 -11.50 -8.18 6.84
N SER A 37 -12.48 -8.90 7.39
CA SER A 37 -13.44 -9.71 6.64
C SER A 37 -14.39 -8.83 5.83
N PHE A 38 -14.89 -7.76 6.46
CA PHE A 38 -15.73 -6.76 5.79
C PHE A 38 -14.98 -6.08 4.63
N LEU A 39 -13.73 -5.71 4.86
CA LEU A 39 -12.90 -5.11 3.80
C LEU A 39 -12.67 -6.08 2.65
N LYS A 40 -12.38 -7.36 2.94
CA LYS A 40 -12.25 -8.39 1.92
C LYS A 40 -13.51 -8.50 1.07
N LEU A 41 -14.70 -8.43 1.69
CA LEU A 41 -15.97 -8.43 0.96
C LEU A 41 -16.13 -7.22 0.04
N LEU A 42 -15.78 -6.01 0.50
CA LEU A 42 -15.81 -4.81 -0.34
C LEU A 42 -14.95 -4.97 -1.59
N THR A 43 -13.76 -5.58 -1.44
CA THR A 43 -12.78 -5.71 -2.53
C THR A 43 -13.02 -6.92 -3.44
N MET A 44 -13.78 -7.93 -2.99
CA MET A 44 -14.12 -9.13 -3.78
C MET A 44 -15.17 -8.88 -4.88
N THR A 45 -15.88 -7.75 -4.85
CA THR A 45 -16.93 -7.45 -5.83
C THR A 45 -16.42 -7.13 -7.25
N GLY A 46 -15.10 -6.99 -7.45
CA GLY A 46 -14.48 -6.87 -8.77
C GLY A 46 -13.74 -8.15 -9.18
N ASN A 47 -14.43 -9.13 -9.80
CA ASN A 47 -13.93 -10.23 -10.66
C ASN A 47 -12.54 -10.89 -10.40
N GLN A 48 -11.98 -10.82 -9.19
CA GLN A 48 -10.70 -11.43 -8.84
C GLN A 48 -10.91 -12.38 -7.66
N ALA A 49 -11.55 -13.50 -7.97
CA ALA A 49 -11.86 -14.57 -7.03
C ALA A 49 -10.63 -15.38 -6.53
N ASP A 50 -9.43 -15.12 -7.07
CA ASP A 50 -8.25 -15.97 -6.83
C ASP A 50 -7.08 -15.28 -6.14
N VAL A 51 -7.30 -14.09 -5.59
CA VAL A 51 -6.22 -13.40 -4.88
C VAL A 51 -6.35 -13.70 -3.39
N ASP A 52 -5.78 -14.84 -2.99
CA ASP A 52 -5.52 -15.20 -1.59
C ASP A 52 -4.40 -14.32 -1.03
N MET A 53 -4.64 -13.02 -1.02
CA MET A 53 -3.81 -12.07 -0.32
C MET A 53 -4.54 -11.75 0.97
N ASN A 54 -3.94 -12.16 2.08
CA ASN A 54 -4.11 -11.50 3.39
C ASN A 54 -3.57 -10.06 3.28
N LEU A 55 -4.08 -9.27 2.34
CA LEU A 55 -3.67 -7.90 2.13
C LEU A 55 -4.48 -7.01 3.05
N ASP A 56 -3.76 -6.38 3.96
CA ASP A 56 -4.33 -5.37 4.83
C ASP A 56 -4.58 -4.10 4.02
N VAL A 57 -5.84 -3.86 3.64
CA VAL A 57 -6.29 -2.64 2.94
C VAL A 57 -5.84 -1.38 3.68
N PHE A 58 -5.79 -1.41 5.02
CA PHE A 58 -5.29 -0.29 5.80
C PHE A 58 -3.80 -0.05 5.59
N SER A 59 -3.00 -1.11 5.42
CA SER A 59 -1.60 -0.99 5.03
C SER A 59 -1.46 -0.43 3.62
N ALA A 60 -2.33 -0.83 2.68
CA ALA A 60 -2.35 -0.26 1.34
C ALA A 60 -2.69 1.25 1.36
N MET A 61 -3.68 1.67 2.14
CA MET A 61 -4.01 3.09 2.32
C MET A 61 -2.86 3.88 2.98
N ARG A 62 -2.16 3.30 3.96
CA ARG A 62 -0.96 3.92 4.54
C ARG A 62 0.13 4.12 3.48
N SER A 63 0.29 3.17 2.55
CA SER A 63 1.23 3.29 1.44
C SER A 63 0.89 4.45 0.49
N VAL A 64 -0.40 4.75 0.27
CA VAL A 64 -0.81 5.97 -0.46
C VAL A 64 -0.29 7.22 0.23
N TYR A 65 -0.44 7.33 1.55
CA TYR A 65 0.10 8.48 2.28
C TYR A 65 1.63 8.54 2.25
N VAL A 66 2.31 7.39 2.31
CA VAL A 66 3.78 7.34 2.14
C VAL A 66 4.17 7.88 0.77
N ALA A 67 3.52 7.43 -0.30
CA ALA A 67 3.77 7.93 -1.65
C ALA A 67 3.51 9.44 -1.77
N TYR A 68 2.40 9.93 -1.21
CA TYR A 68 2.08 11.35 -1.15
C TYR A 68 3.17 12.15 -0.44
N ARG A 69 3.64 11.69 0.73
CA ARG A 69 4.69 12.36 1.50
C ARG A 69 6.05 12.35 0.81
N GLN A 70 6.36 11.28 0.08
CA GLN A 70 7.57 11.20 -0.74
C GLN A 70 7.52 12.19 -1.91
N ALA A 71 6.37 12.34 -2.56
CA ALA A 71 6.18 13.30 -3.65
C ALA A 71 6.14 14.76 -3.14
N ASN A 72 5.76 14.97 -1.87
CA ASN A 72 5.58 16.29 -1.26
C ASN A 72 6.41 16.41 0.04
N PRO A 73 7.75 16.50 -0.06
CA PRO A 73 8.63 16.43 1.10
C PRO A 73 8.55 17.67 2.02
N VAL A 74 8.27 18.84 1.45
CA VAL A 74 8.35 20.13 2.17
C VAL A 74 6.98 20.63 2.63
N GLN A 75 5.97 20.54 1.78
CA GLN A 75 4.62 21.03 2.08
C GLN A 75 3.64 19.87 2.03
N TYR A 76 3.11 19.47 3.18
CA TYR A 76 2.23 18.33 3.31
C TYR A 76 1.24 18.53 4.45
N ILE A 77 0.09 17.86 4.33
CA ILE A 77 -0.89 17.77 5.42
C ILE A 77 -0.66 16.49 6.24
N SER A 78 -1.21 16.47 7.46
CA SER A 78 -1.10 15.30 8.34
C SER A 78 -1.86 14.10 7.78
N PHE A 79 -1.53 12.90 8.26
CA PHE A 79 -2.18 11.66 7.83
C PHE A 79 -3.70 11.72 7.96
N ASN A 80 -4.22 12.15 9.11
CA ASN A 80 -5.66 12.24 9.33
C ASN A 80 -6.32 13.25 8.40
N ALA A 81 -5.70 14.43 8.21
CA ALA A 81 -6.23 15.46 7.32
C ALA A 81 -6.23 15.00 5.85
N PHE A 82 -5.22 14.22 5.44
CA PHE A 82 -5.18 13.59 4.13
C PHE A 82 -6.29 12.57 3.98
N MET A 83 -6.41 11.63 4.93
CA MET A 83 -7.39 10.55 4.87
C MET A 83 -8.84 11.04 4.99
N GLU A 84 -9.06 12.21 5.58
CA GLU A 84 -10.38 12.86 5.64
C GLU A 84 -10.83 13.39 4.27
N GLN A 85 -9.88 13.72 3.41
CA GLN A 85 -10.15 14.26 2.07
C GLN A 85 -10.01 13.20 0.97
N TYR A 86 -9.37 12.07 1.29
CA TYR A 86 -9.12 11.00 0.36
C TYR A 86 -10.35 10.08 0.23
N GLU A 87 -10.94 10.08 -0.96
CA GLU A 87 -11.96 9.10 -1.37
C GLU A 87 -11.24 7.79 -1.70
N PHE A 88 -11.61 6.71 -1.00
CA PHE A 88 -11.01 5.41 -1.15
C PHE A 88 -11.36 4.81 -2.52
N ASP A 89 -10.33 4.52 -3.30
CA ASP A 89 -10.39 3.73 -4.52
C ASP A 89 -9.50 2.49 -4.34
N TYR A 90 -10.11 1.30 -4.42
CA TYR A 90 -9.37 0.06 -4.21
C TYR A 90 -8.32 -0.19 -5.30
N GLU A 91 -8.63 0.08 -6.56
CA GLU A 91 -7.70 -0.17 -7.67
C GLU A 91 -6.46 0.71 -7.53
N GLU A 92 -6.68 2.01 -7.26
CA GLU A 92 -5.59 2.97 -7.05
C GLU A 92 -4.71 2.58 -5.85
N VAL A 93 -5.33 2.30 -4.71
CA VAL A 93 -4.64 1.94 -3.47
C VAL A 93 -3.77 0.69 -3.67
N MET A 94 -4.29 -0.29 -4.39
CA MET A 94 -3.60 -1.55 -4.66
C MET A 94 -2.45 -1.40 -5.66
N GLU A 95 -2.64 -0.60 -6.70
CA GLU A 95 -1.59 -0.28 -7.66
C GLU A 95 -0.40 0.39 -6.94
N ILE A 96 -0.67 1.40 -6.10
CA ILE A 96 0.37 2.10 -5.34
C ILE A 96 1.07 1.14 -4.36
N TYR A 97 0.30 0.35 -3.62
CA TYR A 97 0.84 -0.59 -2.65
C TYR A 97 1.76 -1.64 -3.31
N THR A 98 1.31 -2.25 -4.40
CA THR A 98 2.10 -3.24 -5.14
C THR A 98 3.33 -2.63 -5.79
N ALA A 99 3.24 -1.41 -6.33
CA ALA A 99 4.40 -0.69 -6.88
C ALA A 99 5.47 -0.40 -5.81
N ILE A 100 5.07 -0.08 -4.58
CA ILE A 100 5.99 0.10 -3.45
C ILE A 100 6.67 -1.22 -3.08
N LEU A 101 5.91 -2.31 -2.95
CA LEU A 101 6.47 -3.63 -2.64
C LEU A 101 7.40 -4.15 -3.75
N GLN A 102 7.06 -3.94 -5.02
CA GLN A 102 7.90 -4.32 -6.16
C GLN A 102 9.19 -3.51 -6.24
N LYS A 103 9.16 -2.23 -5.85
CA LYS A 103 10.38 -1.42 -5.72
C LYS A 103 11.29 -1.96 -4.62
N GLU A 104 10.73 -2.36 -3.47
CA GLU A 104 11.52 -2.98 -2.41
C GLU A 104 12.10 -4.33 -2.83
N SER A 105 11.31 -5.18 -3.49
CA SER A 105 11.78 -6.49 -3.96
C SER A 105 12.89 -6.35 -5.02
N SER A 106 12.74 -5.40 -5.94
CA SER A 106 13.73 -5.07 -6.96
C SER A 106 15.00 -4.45 -6.37
N SER A 107 14.87 -3.57 -5.36
CA SER A 107 16.00 -3.07 -4.55
C SER A 107 16.73 -4.21 -3.84
N ASN A 108 16.00 -5.16 -3.24
CA ASN A 108 16.59 -6.28 -2.52
C ASN A 108 17.25 -7.29 -3.46
N LEU A 109 16.70 -7.47 -4.67
CA LEU A 109 17.29 -8.28 -5.72
C LEU A 109 18.58 -7.62 -6.24
N ALA A 110 18.54 -6.32 -6.56
CA ALA A 110 19.72 -5.55 -6.96
C ALA A 110 20.83 -5.60 -5.90
N LYS A 111 20.50 -5.37 -4.62
CA LYS A 111 21.44 -5.51 -3.50
C LYS A 111 22.00 -6.93 -3.39
N SER A 112 21.19 -7.96 -3.65
CA SER A 112 21.65 -9.36 -3.64
C SER A 112 22.55 -9.70 -4.82
N PHE A 113 22.33 -9.09 -6.00
CA PHE A 113 23.19 -9.22 -7.17
C PHE A 113 24.52 -8.46 -7.00
N GLU A 114 24.51 -7.25 -6.43
CA GLU A 114 25.72 -6.51 -6.05
C GLU A 114 26.54 -7.27 -5.01
N LYS A 115 25.89 -7.84 -3.99
CA LYS A 115 26.58 -8.61 -2.95
C LYS A 115 27.23 -9.90 -3.50
N LYS A 116 26.62 -10.54 -4.50
CA LYS A 116 27.19 -11.72 -5.18
C LYS A 116 28.33 -11.37 -6.15
N THR A 117 28.31 -10.18 -6.75
CA THR A 117 29.35 -9.74 -7.71
C THR A 117 30.57 -9.15 -6.99
N GLN A 118 30.39 -8.50 -5.83
CA GLN A 118 31.51 -8.05 -4.99
C GLN A 118 32.28 -9.19 -4.31
N ALA A 119 31.65 -10.36 -4.11
CA ALA A 119 32.32 -11.55 -3.55
C ALA A 119 33.28 -12.26 -4.53
N LYS A 120 33.29 -11.89 -5.83
CA LYS A 120 34.19 -12.47 -6.85
C LYS A 120 35.34 -11.54 -7.28
N GLY A 121 35.48 -10.38 -6.64
CA GLY A 121 36.42 -9.31 -7.04
C GLY A 121 37.71 -9.20 -6.21
N LYS A 122 38.18 -10.25 -5.52
CA LYS A 122 39.57 -10.28 -5.06
C LYS A 122 40.41 -11.07 -6.08
N PRO A 123 41.28 -10.42 -6.87
CA PRO A 123 42.29 -11.14 -7.62
C PRO A 123 43.24 -11.78 -6.60
N HIS A 124 43.26 -13.11 -6.53
CA HIS A 124 44.35 -13.82 -5.87
C HIS A 124 45.56 -13.69 -6.78
N ASP A 125 46.58 -13.00 -6.28
CA ASP A 125 47.88 -12.78 -6.94
C ASP A 125 48.45 -14.10 -7.50
N PHE A 126 48.56 -14.18 -8.83
CA PHE A 126 49.44 -15.14 -9.48
C PHE A 126 50.87 -14.63 -9.34
N HIS A 127 51.62 -15.21 -8.40
CA HIS A 127 53.06 -15.01 -8.29
C HIS A 127 53.72 -15.64 -9.52
N ALA A 128 54.14 -14.80 -10.47
CA ALA A 128 55.03 -15.19 -11.55
C ALA A 128 56.42 -15.45 -10.95
N MET A 129 56.86 -16.71 -10.96
CA MET A 129 58.28 -17.06 -10.82
C MET A 129 58.76 -17.62 -12.15
N THR A 130 59.35 -16.74 -12.96
CA THR A 130 60.31 -17.12 -14.01
C THR A 130 61.57 -16.29 -13.82
N SER A 131 62.68 -16.94 -13.48
CA SER A 131 63.98 -16.70 -14.10
C SER A 131 65.04 -17.65 -13.55
N THR A 132 65.51 -18.50 -14.45
CA THR A 132 66.79 -19.19 -14.43
C THR A 132 67.92 -18.17 -14.62
N VAL A 133 68.96 -18.23 -13.78
CA VAL A 133 70.38 -18.38 -14.16
C VAL A 133 71.07 -19.20 -13.06
#